data_AF-A0A821FM68-F1
#
_entry.id   AF-A0A821FM68-F1
#
_cell.length_a   1.000
_cell.length_b   1.000
_cell.length_c   1.000
_cell.angle_alpha   90.00
_cell.angle_beta   90.00
_cell.angle_gamma   90.00
#
_symmetry.space_group_name_H-M   'P 1'
#
loop_
_entity.id
_entity.type
_entity.pdbx_description
1 polymer ?
#
loop_
_entity_poly.entity_id
_entity_poly.type
_entity_poly.pdbx_seq_one_letter_code
_entity_poly.pdbx_strand_id
1 'polypeptide(L)' 'CPFGVCIDANDHLIVADHDNNCVQFLDENGEMKLILDQKVNSLFNFQGVQGLALTYDGELLITDYK' A
#
# COMPACT_ATOMS: atom_id res chain seq x y z
N CYS A 1 -6.08 -8.54 -6.34
CA CYS A 1 -6.25 -7.63 -7.49
C CYS A 1 -5.83 -6.24 -7.05
N PRO A 2 -4.97 -5.52 -7.78
CA PRO A 2 -4.58 -4.17 -7.43
C PRO A 2 -5.73 -3.19 -7.71
N PHE A 3 -6.09 -2.36 -6.72
CA PHE A 3 -7.21 -1.40 -6.82
C PHE A 3 -6.73 0.06 -6.78
N GLY A 4 -5.56 0.31 -6.20
CA GLY A 4 -4.98 1.65 -6.07
C GLY A 4 -3.47 1.61 -6.20
N VAL A 5 -2.91 2.70 -6.71
CA VAL A 5 -1.47 2.87 -6.87
C VAL A 5 -1.06 4.33 -6.69
N CYS A 6 0.07 4.59 -6.05
CA CYS A 6 0.72 5.90 -6.00
C CYS A 6 2.25 5.74 -5.95
N ILE A 7 2.99 6.85 -6.05
CA ILE A 7 4.46 6.87 -6.00
C ILE A 7 4.90 7.88 -4.95
N ASP A 8 5.81 7.49 -4.07
CA ASP A 8 6.38 8.39 -3.05
C ASP A 8 7.56 9.22 -3.58
N ALA A 9 8.10 10.12 -2.75
CA ALA A 9 9.21 10.98 -3.13
C ALA A 9 10.56 10.23 -3.33
N ASN A 10 10.61 8.93 -3.02
CA ASN A 10 11.77 8.06 -3.20
C ASN A 10 11.57 7.09 -4.38
N ASP A 11 10.60 7.35 -5.26
CA ASP A 11 10.24 6.52 -6.41
C ASP A 11 9.78 5.10 -6.05
N HIS A 12 9.28 4.89 -4.82
CA HIS A 12 8.62 3.64 -4.50
C HIS A 12 7.22 3.59 -5.10
N LEU A 13 6.93 2.54 -5.86
CA LEU A 13 5.59 2.22 -6.31
C LEU A 13 4.81 1.56 -5.16
N ILE A 14 3.76 2.22 -4.69
CA ILE A 14 2.92 1.75 -3.60
C ILE A 14 1.61 1.23 -4.17
N VAL A 15 1.26 -0.02 -3.88
CA VAL A 15 0.11 -0.73 -4.47
C VAL A 15 -0.83 -1.21 -3.38
N ALA A 16 -2.12 -0.89 -3.51
CA ALA A 16 -3.19 -1.49 -2.72
C ALA A 16 -3.64 -2.78 -3.41
N ASP A 17 -3.27 -3.93 -2.84
CA ASP A 17 -3.68 -5.24 -3.33
C ASP A 17 -4.88 -5.76 -2.54
N HIS A 18 -6.06 -5.53 -3.12
CA HIS A 18 -7.36 -5.77 -2.50
C HIS A 18 -7.51 -7.22 -2.02
N ASP A 19 -7.22 -8.19 -2.89
CA ASP A 19 -7.49 -9.61 -2.59
C ASP A 19 -6.49 -10.19 -1.60
N ASN A 20 -5.28 -9.62 -1.57
CA ASN A 20 -4.25 -10.00 -0.61
C ASN A 20 -4.36 -9.21 0.70
N ASN A 21 -5.30 -8.26 0.81
CA ASN A 21 -5.51 -7.41 1.98
C ASN A 21 -4.21 -6.74 2.46
N CYS A 22 -3.39 -6.24 1.52
CA CYS A 22 -2.10 -5.67 1.84
C CYS A 22 -1.76 -4.45 0.99
N VAL A 23 -0.86 -3.62 1.51
CA VAL A 23 -0.23 -2.54 0.75
C VAL A 23 1.23 -2.89 0.52
N GLN A 24 1.68 -2.87 -0.73
CA GLN A 24 3.02 -3.29 -1.14
C GLN A 24 3.82 -2.08 -1.62
N PHE A 25 5.07 -2.00 -1.21
CA PHE A 25 6.03 -1.00 -1.68
C PHE A 25 7.05 -1.71 -2.55
N LEU A 26 7.16 -1.29 -3.80
CA LEU A 26 8.12 -1.79 -4.76
C LEU A 26 9.08 -0.68 -5.14
N ASP A 27 10.32 -1.00 -5.48
CA ASP A 27 11.22 -0.03 -6.10
C ASP A 27 10.96 0.13 -7.60
N GLU A 28 11.74 1.00 -8.24
CA GLU A 28 11.72 1.27 -9.68
C GLU A 28 11.96 0.02 -10.56
N ASN A 29 12.58 -1.03 -10.02
CA ASN A 29 12.81 -2.30 -10.72
C ASN A 29 11.67 -3.31 -10.50
N GLY A 30 10.65 -2.94 -9.72
CA GLY A 30 9.56 -3.83 -9.33
C GLY A 30 9.93 -4.81 -8.23
N GLU A 31 11.05 -4.60 -7.53
CA GLU A 31 11.41 -5.42 -6.38
C GLU A 31 10.66 -4.97 -5.14
N MET A 32 10.08 -5.93 -4.43
CA MET A 32 9.35 -5.68 -3.20
C MET A 32 10.30 -5.27 -2.07
N LYS A 33 10.07 -4.08 -1.50
CA LYS A 33 10.84 -3.55 -0.36
C LYS A 33 10.11 -3.67 0.96
N LEU A 34 8.78 -3.55 0.95
CA LEU A 34 7.94 -3.64 2.15
C LEU A 34 6.54 -4.13 1.81
N ILE A 35 5.93 -4.86 2.74
CA ILE A 35 4.50 -5.17 2.74
C ILE A 35 3.91 -4.73 4.07
N LEU A 36 2.81 -3.99 4.00
CA LEU A 36 1.93 -3.72 5.13
C LEU A 36 0.78 -4.73 5.09
N ASP A 37 0.78 -5.69 6.00
CA ASP A 37 -0.30 -6.65 6.20
C ASP A 37 -0.44 -7.03 7.69
N GLN A 38 -1.54 -7.71 8.01
CA GLN A 38 -1.83 -8.16 9.38
C GLN A 38 -0.78 -9.13 9.95
N LYS A 39 -0.03 -9.83 9.10
CA LYS A 39 0.98 -10.81 9.52
C LYS A 39 2.24 -10.09 10.00
N VAL A 40 2.54 -8.93 9.41
CA VAL A 40 3.62 -8.03 9.83
C VAL A 40 3.22 -7.25 11.07
N ASN A 41 2.01 -6.68 11.10
CA ASN A 41 1.51 -5.92 12.24
C ASN A 41 -0.03 -5.95 12.30
N SER A 42 -0.59 -6.26 13.46
CA SER A 42 -2.05 -6.33 13.65
C SER A 42 -2.78 -5.01 13.43
N LEU A 43 -2.08 -3.87 13.45
CA LEU A 43 -2.61 -2.56 13.04
C LEU A 43 -2.98 -2.51 11.56
N PHE A 44 -2.37 -3.35 10.72
CA PHE A 44 -2.63 -3.45 9.28
C PHE A 44 -3.65 -4.56 8.94
N ASN A 45 -4.68 -4.69 9.78
CA ASN A 45 -5.79 -5.63 9.54
C ASN A 45 -6.80 -5.09 8.54
N PHE A 46 -6.32 -4.83 7.31
CA PHE A 46 -7.15 -4.32 6.24
C PHE A 46 -8.18 -5.36 5.76
N GLN A 47 -9.30 -4.89 5.21
CA GLN A 47 -10.22 -5.72 4.45
C GLN A 47 -10.51 -5.07 3.10
N GLY A 48 -9.97 -5.65 2.03
CA GLY A 48 -10.14 -5.14 0.67
C GLY A 48 -9.64 -3.71 0.56
N VAL A 49 -8.33 -3.48 0.68
CA VAL A 49 -7.73 -2.16 0.43
C VAL A 49 -8.11 -1.65 -0.97
N GLN A 50 -8.44 -0.37 -1.09
CA GLN A 50 -8.95 0.22 -2.33
C GLN A 50 -8.11 1.41 -2.79
N GLY A 51 -8.27 2.55 -2.12
CA GLY A 51 -7.63 3.80 -2.49
C GLY A 51 -6.36 4.06 -1.69
N LEU A 52 -5.37 4.61 -2.39
CA LEU A 52 -4.13 5.14 -1.81
C LEU A 52 -4.01 6.62 -2.18
N ALA A 53 -3.51 7.43 -1.26
CA ALA A 53 -3.08 8.79 -1.55
C ALA A 53 -1.88 9.15 -0.68
N LEU A 54 -0.98 9.97 -1.21
CA LEU A 54 0.10 10.57 -0.45
C LEU A 54 -0.25 12.03 -0.18
N THR A 55 -0.03 12.46 1.06
CA THR A 55 -0.05 13.88 1.40
C THR A 55 1.22 14.57 0.90
N TYR A 56 1.24 15.90 0.89
CA TYR A 56 2.40 16.66 0.42
C TYR A 56 3.65 16.47 1.30
N ASP A 57 3.46 16.09 2.57
CA ASP A 57 4.51 15.80 3.55
C ASP A 57 4.86 14.30 3.63
N GLY A 58 4.28 13.47 2.76
CA GLY A 58 4.67 12.07 2.57
C GLY A 58 3.95 11.07 3.45
N GLU A 59 2.85 11.44 4.10
CA GLU A 59 1.99 10.48 4.80
C GLU A 59 1.16 9.68 3.80
N LEU A 60 1.11 8.36 4.00
CA LEU A 60 0.30 7.47 3.19
C LEU A 60 -1.10 7.31 3.79
N LEU A 61 -2.10 7.81 3.07
CA LEU A 61 -3.51 7.58 3.35
C LEU A 61 -3.98 6.32 2.64
N ILE A 62 -4.62 5.43 3.38
CA ILE A 62 -5.12 4.14 2.90
C ILE A 62 -6.61 4.06 3.22
N THR A 63 -7.39 3.60 2.25
CA THR A 63 -8.81 3.25 2.45
C THR A 63 -8.99 1.76 2.23
N ASP A 64 -9.82 1.13 3.04
CA ASP A 64 -10.27 -0.24 2.85
C ASP A 64 -11.80 -0.31 2.85
N TYR A 65 -12.36 -1.48 2.55
CA TYR A 65 -13.80 -1.68 2.39
C TYR A 65 -14.57 -1.71 3.72
N LYS A 66 -13.88 -1.77 4.86
CA LYS A 66 -14.49 -2.11 6.16
C LYS A 66 -15.20 -0.94 6.84
#